data_AF-A0A7C2Q297-F1
#
_entry.id   AF-A0A7C2Q297-F1
#
_cell.length_a   1.000
_cell.length_b   1.000
_cell.length_c   1.000
_cell.angle_alpha   90.00
_cell.angle_beta   90.00
_cell.angle_gamma   90.00
#
_symmetry.space_group_name_H-M   'P 1'
#
loop_
_entity.id
_entity.type
_entity.pdbx_description
1 polymer ?
#
loop_
_entity_poly.entity_id
_entity_poly.type
_entity_poly.pdbx_seq_one_letter_code
_entity_poly.pdbx_strand_id
1 'polypeptide(L)'
;MKPGLILSLLFLLSFGWLSSPIQSASPTSTLSAVLPGDDPCVYRPSVLRFFCDTNRGGGDAEFVLVFGIAGDTPLLGDVNGDGRDDPCVYRPSVQRFFCDTARNGGDAEQIIMFGIADDIPLLGDLDGDGHDDPCVYRPSVLRFFCDTARNGGDAELIIAFGIANDIPLLGDLNGDGRDEPCVYRPSVQRFFCDTARDGGDADLVIAFGIAGDVPLIGSVARQFGVYVPIVTR
;
A
#
# COMPACT_ATOMS: atom_id res chain seq x y z
N MET A 1 63.13 35.37 66.23
CA MET A 1 62.32 35.00 67.42
C MET A 1 60.94 34.55 66.95
N LYS A 2 60.38 33.47 67.51
CA LYS A 2 58.93 33.12 67.46
C LYS A 2 58.29 33.66 68.76
N PRO A 3 56.99 34.05 68.83
CA PRO A 3 55.84 33.11 68.88
C PRO A 3 54.56 33.57 68.11
N GLY A 4 53.67 32.67 67.68
CA GLY A 4 52.30 32.53 68.25
C GLY A 4 51.19 33.02 67.27
N LEU A 5 49.87 32.83 67.47
CA LEU A 5 49.11 31.83 68.25
C LEU A 5 47.60 31.79 67.80
N ILE A 6 47.04 30.58 67.61
CA ILE A 6 45.62 30.10 67.72
C ILE A 6 44.42 31.11 67.61
N LEU A 7 43.41 30.86 66.74
CA LEU A 7 42.05 30.35 67.13
C LEU A 7 41.08 30.04 65.96
N SER A 8 40.27 29.00 66.20
CA SER A 8 39.21 28.35 65.42
C SER A 8 38.04 29.22 64.88
N LEU A 9 37.42 28.79 63.77
CA LEU A 9 35.96 28.66 63.73
C LEU A 9 35.49 27.53 62.78
N LEU A 10 34.58 26.67 63.25
CA LEU A 10 33.86 25.69 62.44
C LEU A 10 32.78 26.38 61.59
N PHE A 11 32.56 25.90 60.37
CA PHE A 11 31.26 26.02 59.69
C PHE A 11 30.90 24.67 59.06
N LEU A 12 29.85 24.02 59.59
CA LEU A 12 29.19 22.93 58.88
C LEU A 12 28.26 23.55 57.83
N LEU A 13 28.44 23.17 56.57
CA LEU A 13 27.45 23.42 55.52
C LEU A 13 26.78 22.10 55.15
N SER A 14 25.50 22.01 55.45
CA SER A 14 24.63 20.87 55.12
C SER A 14 24.39 20.80 53.61
N PHE A 15 24.72 19.67 52.98
CA PHE A 15 24.28 19.38 51.61
C PHE A 15 22.77 19.12 51.58
N GLY A 16 22.00 20.12 51.18
CA GLY A 16 20.58 19.98 50.89
C GLY A 16 20.37 19.32 49.53
N TRP A 17 19.90 18.07 49.53
CA TRP A 17 19.46 17.39 48.30
C TRP A 17 18.05 17.86 47.93
N LEU A 18 17.90 18.65 46.86
CA LEU A 18 16.60 18.87 46.23
C LEU A 18 16.29 17.70 45.28
N SER A 19 15.57 16.70 45.80
CA SER A 19 14.89 15.71 44.96
C SER A 19 13.57 16.30 44.45
N SER A 20 13.60 16.95 43.29
CA SER A 20 12.38 17.29 42.55
C SER A 20 11.63 16.00 42.18
N PRO A 21 10.33 15.85 42.46
CA PRO A 21 9.57 14.71 41.98
C PRO A 21 9.45 14.79 40.46
N ILE A 22 9.93 13.76 39.76
CA ILE A 22 9.67 13.59 38.34
C ILE A 22 8.17 13.34 38.19
N GLN A 23 7.43 14.34 37.71
CA GLN A 23 6.07 14.10 37.26
C GLN A 23 6.15 13.23 36.00
N SER A 24 5.68 12.00 36.13
CA SER A 24 5.37 11.13 35.01
C SER A 24 4.27 11.79 34.18
N ALA A 25 4.66 12.57 33.17
CA ALA A 25 3.74 13.02 32.15
C ALA A 25 3.24 11.79 31.39
N SER A 26 2.01 11.36 31.69
CA SER A 26 1.29 10.43 30.83
C SER A 26 1.28 11.00 29.41
N PRO A 27 1.55 10.21 28.36
CA PRO A 27 1.44 10.71 27.00
C PRO A 27 -0.02 11.09 26.75
N THR A 28 -0.30 12.40 26.78
CA THR A 28 -1.57 12.93 26.33
C THR A 28 -1.67 12.63 24.84
N SER A 29 -2.58 11.74 24.44
CA SER A 29 -2.77 11.38 23.04
C SER A 29 -3.21 12.61 22.26
N THR A 30 -2.25 13.30 21.65
CA THR A 30 -2.50 14.38 20.71
C THR A 30 -3.26 13.81 19.53
N LEU A 31 -4.44 14.38 19.28
CA LEU A 31 -5.25 14.30 18.05
C LEU A 31 -4.70 13.35 16.98
N SER A 32 -5.47 12.30 16.67
CA SER A 32 -5.29 11.53 15.44
C SER A 32 -5.31 12.50 14.25
N ALA A 33 -4.12 12.82 13.74
CA ALA A 33 -4.00 13.46 12.45
C ALA A 33 -4.26 12.35 11.44
N VAL A 34 -5.28 12.53 10.60
CA VAL A 34 -5.45 11.71 9.39
C VAL A 34 -4.15 11.86 8.61
N LEU A 35 -3.32 10.81 8.63
CA LEU A 35 -2.08 10.82 7.88
C LEU A 35 -2.43 10.80 6.39
N PRO A 36 -1.82 11.66 5.56
CA PRO A 36 -2.06 11.64 4.13
C PRO A 36 -1.61 10.31 3.54
N GLY A 37 -2.42 9.72 2.67
CA GLY A 37 -2.19 8.41 2.08
C GLY A 37 -3.34 7.45 2.24
N ASP A 38 -3.07 6.22 1.81
CA ASP A 38 -4.05 5.15 1.75
C ASP A 38 -4.05 4.33 3.06
N ASP A 39 -5.11 3.56 3.28
CA ASP A 39 -5.46 2.98 4.57
C ASP A 39 -5.16 1.47 4.59
N PRO A 40 -4.49 0.92 5.63
CA PRO A 40 -4.25 -0.51 5.74
C PRO A 40 -5.55 -1.33 5.75
N CYS A 41 -5.78 -2.07 4.67
CA CYS A 41 -6.97 -2.87 4.46
C CYS A 41 -6.68 -4.37 4.39
N VAL A 42 -7.64 -5.19 4.82
CA VAL A 42 -7.66 -6.64 4.55
C VAL A 42 -9.04 -7.07 4.03
N TYR A 43 -9.05 -7.86 2.95
CA TYR A 43 -10.26 -8.54 2.50
C TYR A 43 -10.40 -9.92 3.17
N ARG A 44 -11.61 -10.27 3.61
CA ARG A 44 -11.90 -11.58 4.22
C ARG A 44 -12.92 -12.35 3.37
N PRO A 45 -12.48 -13.27 2.48
CA PRO A 45 -13.36 -13.99 1.55
C PRO A 45 -14.49 -14.77 2.21
N SER A 46 -14.29 -15.32 3.41
CA SER A 46 -15.31 -16.09 4.14
C SER A 46 -16.54 -15.28 4.57
N VAL A 47 -16.46 -13.95 4.53
CA VAL A 47 -17.55 -13.02 4.88
C VAL A 47 -17.74 -11.91 3.85
N LEU A 48 -17.04 -11.96 2.71
CA LEU A 48 -17.10 -11.01 1.60
C LEU A 48 -17.03 -9.54 2.07
N ARG A 49 -15.99 -9.22 2.87
CA ARG A 49 -15.83 -7.88 3.45
C ARG A 49 -14.40 -7.37 3.37
N PHE A 50 -14.29 -6.07 3.10
CA PHE A 50 -13.11 -5.26 3.37
C PHE A 50 -13.14 -4.79 4.84
N PHE A 51 -11.98 -4.72 5.47
CA PHE A 51 -11.75 -4.18 6.80
C PHE A 51 -10.53 -3.27 6.71
N CYS A 52 -10.70 -1.96 6.92
CA CYS A 52 -9.62 -0.97 6.82
C CYS A 52 -9.46 -0.18 8.12
N ASP A 53 -8.21 -0.06 8.57
CA ASP A 53 -7.77 0.71 9.74
C ASP A 53 -7.42 2.13 9.31
N THR A 54 -8.44 2.98 9.15
CA THR A 54 -8.29 4.33 8.57
C THR A 54 -7.65 5.32 9.55
N ASN A 55 -7.65 5.00 10.84
CA ASN A 55 -6.87 5.72 11.86
C ASN A 55 -5.41 5.26 11.93
N ARG A 56 -5.06 4.12 11.32
CA ARG A 56 -3.74 3.46 11.36
C ARG A 56 -3.28 3.19 12.80
N GLY A 57 -4.24 2.87 13.68
CA GLY A 57 -4.03 2.68 15.11
C GLY A 57 -3.80 1.23 15.52
N GLY A 58 -4.15 0.29 14.65
CA GLY A 58 -4.28 -1.13 14.93
C GLY A 58 -5.50 -1.46 15.81
N GLY A 59 -6.00 -2.69 15.68
CA GLY A 59 -7.14 -3.20 16.45
C GLY A 59 -8.33 -3.54 15.56
N ASP A 60 -9.51 -3.03 15.91
CA ASP A 60 -10.72 -3.17 15.10
C ASP A 60 -10.72 -2.13 13.98
N ALA A 61 -11.12 -2.53 12.77
CA ALA A 61 -11.20 -1.64 11.61
C ALA A 61 -12.34 -0.61 11.74
N GLU A 62 -12.05 0.66 11.48
CA GLU A 62 -13.05 1.73 11.41
C GLU A 62 -13.96 1.61 10.19
N PHE A 63 -13.42 1.18 9.06
CA PHE A 63 -14.17 1.02 7.82
C PHE A 63 -14.37 -0.47 7.52
N VAL A 64 -15.63 -0.91 7.50
CA VAL A 64 -16.02 -2.29 7.20
C VAL A 64 -17.12 -2.29 6.15
N LEU A 65 -16.80 -2.85 4.98
CA LEU A 65 -17.65 -2.82 3.80
C LEU A 65 -17.96 -4.22 3.31
N VAL A 66 -19.23 -4.51 3.00
CA VAL A 66 -19.62 -5.73 2.26
C VAL A 66 -19.62 -5.40 0.78
N PHE A 67 -18.72 -6.01 0.01
CA PHE A 67 -18.63 -5.79 -1.43
C PHE A 67 -18.06 -7.00 -2.18
N GLY A 68 -18.51 -7.19 -3.41
CA GLY A 68 -18.21 -8.37 -4.23
C GLY A 68 -18.97 -9.65 -3.85
N ILE A 69 -18.68 -10.72 -4.59
CA ILE A 69 -19.24 -12.06 -4.42
C ILE A 69 -18.14 -13.13 -4.30
N ALA A 70 -18.50 -14.36 -3.94
CA ALA A 70 -17.55 -15.46 -3.86
C ALA A 70 -16.93 -15.77 -5.23
N GLY A 71 -15.59 -15.78 -5.29
CA GLY A 71 -14.81 -15.98 -6.51
C GLY A 71 -14.34 -14.67 -7.18
N ASP A 72 -14.73 -13.52 -6.65
CA ASP A 72 -14.14 -12.24 -7.02
C ASP A 72 -12.73 -12.08 -6.43
N THR A 73 -11.87 -11.37 -7.16
CA THR A 73 -10.52 -10.97 -6.77
C THR A 73 -10.58 -9.54 -6.23
N PRO A 74 -10.33 -9.28 -4.93
CA PRO A 74 -10.44 -7.94 -4.34
C PRO A 74 -9.26 -7.04 -4.71
N LEU A 75 -9.51 -5.75 -4.97
CA LEU A 75 -8.50 -4.73 -5.21
C LEU A 75 -8.85 -3.46 -4.42
N LEU A 76 -7.87 -2.55 -4.36
CA LEU A 76 -8.00 -1.19 -3.83
C LEU A 76 -7.23 -0.26 -4.78
N GLY A 77 -7.77 0.93 -4.99
CA GLY A 77 -7.16 1.97 -5.82
C GLY A 77 -8.05 3.20 -5.97
N ASP A 78 -7.47 4.38 -6.15
CA ASP A 78 -8.21 5.65 -6.27
C ASP A 78 -8.80 5.84 -7.68
N VAL A 79 -9.76 5.00 -8.05
CA VAL A 79 -10.34 4.99 -9.41
C VAL A 79 -11.22 6.21 -9.72
N ASN A 80 -11.50 7.04 -8.70
CA ASN A 80 -12.36 8.22 -8.80
C ASN A 80 -11.60 9.56 -8.67
N GLY A 81 -10.34 9.54 -8.24
CA GLY A 81 -9.44 10.69 -8.15
C GLY A 81 -9.71 11.62 -6.95
N ASP A 82 -10.30 11.12 -5.85
CA ASP A 82 -10.55 11.92 -4.64
C ASP A 82 -9.41 11.90 -3.60
N GLY A 83 -8.32 11.20 -3.92
CA GLY A 83 -7.12 11.04 -3.11
C GLY A 83 -7.19 9.87 -2.13
N ARG A 84 -8.04 8.87 -2.37
CA ARG A 84 -8.26 7.73 -1.46
C ARG A 84 -8.73 6.48 -2.20
N ASP A 85 -8.12 5.33 -1.89
CA ASP A 85 -8.51 4.04 -2.47
C ASP A 85 -9.99 3.67 -2.29
N ASP A 86 -10.61 3.28 -3.39
CA ASP A 86 -11.95 2.70 -3.45
C ASP A 86 -11.90 1.16 -3.40
N PRO A 87 -12.84 0.51 -2.67
CA PRO A 87 -13.00 -0.93 -2.71
C PRO A 87 -13.45 -1.43 -4.08
N CYS A 88 -12.56 -2.15 -4.74
CA CYS A 88 -12.79 -2.73 -6.06
C CYS A 88 -12.79 -4.26 -6.02
N VAL A 89 -13.44 -4.88 -6.99
CA VAL A 89 -13.35 -6.32 -7.25
C VAL A 89 -13.27 -6.59 -8.75
N TYR A 90 -12.34 -7.45 -9.17
CA TYR A 90 -12.37 -8.06 -10.49
C TYR A 90 -13.15 -9.37 -10.42
N ARG A 91 -14.07 -9.57 -11.38
CA ARG A 91 -14.93 -10.76 -11.46
C ARG A 91 -14.58 -11.58 -12.70
N PRO A 92 -13.77 -12.65 -12.58
CA PRO A 92 -13.30 -13.43 -13.73
C PRO A 92 -14.42 -14.02 -14.59
N SER A 93 -15.57 -14.34 -13.99
CA SER A 93 -16.72 -14.93 -14.69
C SER A 93 -17.39 -13.99 -15.71
N VAL A 94 -17.13 -12.68 -15.63
CA VAL A 94 -17.64 -11.68 -16.59
C VAL A 94 -16.58 -10.71 -17.13
N GLN A 95 -15.30 -10.89 -16.75
CA GLN A 95 -14.16 -10.04 -17.16
C GLN A 95 -14.43 -8.54 -16.95
N ARG A 96 -14.76 -8.19 -15.71
CA ARG A 96 -15.05 -6.81 -15.30
C ARG A 96 -14.48 -6.47 -13.94
N PHE A 97 -13.99 -5.24 -13.83
CA PHE A 97 -13.81 -4.53 -12.58
C PHE A 97 -15.15 -3.93 -12.15
N PHE A 98 -15.42 -3.97 -10.85
CA PHE A 98 -16.55 -3.34 -10.18
C PHE A 98 -15.97 -2.56 -9.00
N CYS A 99 -16.21 -1.26 -8.89
CA CYS A 99 -15.70 -0.42 -7.82
C CYS A 99 -16.83 0.37 -7.14
N ASP A 100 -16.83 0.34 -5.81
CA ASP A 100 -17.75 1.08 -4.93
C ASP A 100 -17.09 2.41 -4.54
N THR A 101 -17.20 3.38 -5.45
CA THR A 101 -16.58 4.71 -5.29
C THR A 101 -17.35 5.59 -4.30
N ALA A 102 -18.59 5.22 -3.99
CA ALA A 102 -19.34 5.85 -2.91
C ALA A 102 -18.99 5.28 -1.52
N ARG A 103 -18.21 4.19 -1.49
CA ARG A 103 -17.67 3.49 -0.31
C ARG A 103 -18.76 3.13 0.72
N ASN A 104 -19.95 2.77 0.23
CA ASN A 104 -21.16 2.60 1.06
C ASN A 104 -21.73 1.17 1.06
N GLY A 105 -21.34 0.34 0.10
CA GLY A 105 -21.66 -1.08 0.00
C GLY A 105 -22.94 -1.32 -0.79
N GLY A 106 -22.86 -2.22 -1.76
CA GLY A 106 -24.01 -2.61 -2.59
C GLY A 106 -23.62 -2.79 -4.05
N ASP A 107 -24.31 -2.05 -4.91
CA ASP A 107 -24.00 -1.98 -6.33
C ASP A 107 -22.77 -1.10 -6.58
N ALA A 108 -21.99 -1.40 -7.60
CA ALA A 108 -20.81 -0.62 -7.98
C ALA A 108 -21.19 0.62 -8.79
N GLU A 109 -20.68 1.80 -8.44
CA GLU A 109 -20.82 3.01 -9.27
C GLU A 109 -20.03 2.90 -10.58
N GLN A 110 -18.85 2.27 -10.55
CA GLN A 110 -17.98 2.12 -11.72
C GLN A 110 -17.85 0.63 -12.09
N ILE A 111 -18.10 0.32 -13.37
CA ILE A 111 -18.03 -1.03 -13.92
C ILE A 111 -17.29 -0.97 -15.24
N ILE A 112 -16.07 -1.52 -15.27
CA ILE A 112 -15.18 -1.45 -16.44
C ILE A 112 -14.96 -2.86 -16.98
N MET A 113 -15.10 -3.03 -18.30
CA MET A 113 -14.97 -4.32 -18.98
C MET A 113 -13.60 -4.41 -19.64
N PHE A 114 -12.67 -5.05 -18.94
CA PHE A 114 -11.28 -5.11 -19.32
C PHE A 114 -10.64 -6.43 -18.87
N GLY A 115 -9.65 -6.90 -19.64
CA GLY A 115 -9.03 -8.21 -19.46
C GLY A 115 -9.80 -9.38 -20.07
N ILE A 116 -9.18 -10.57 -20.00
CA ILE A 116 -9.72 -11.85 -20.47
C ILE A 116 -9.61 -12.94 -19.39
N ALA A 117 -9.91 -14.19 -19.73
CA ALA A 117 -9.68 -15.33 -18.83
C ALA A 117 -8.18 -15.51 -18.49
N ASP A 118 -7.91 -15.92 -17.25
CA ASP A 118 -6.57 -16.17 -16.68
C ASP A 118 -5.63 -14.95 -16.59
N ASP A 119 -6.14 -13.74 -16.88
CA ASP A 119 -5.48 -12.48 -16.56
C ASP A 119 -5.47 -12.22 -15.04
N ILE A 120 -4.36 -11.65 -14.54
CA ILE A 120 -4.21 -11.20 -13.15
C ILE A 120 -4.57 -9.69 -13.12
N PRO A 121 -5.61 -9.27 -12.40
CA PRO A 121 -6.04 -7.87 -12.34
C PRO A 121 -5.15 -7.05 -11.38
N LEU A 122 -4.95 -5.78 -11.73
CA LEU A 122 -4.30 -4.74 -10.94
C LEU A 122 -5.06 -3.41 -11.12
N LEU A 123 -4.74 -2.44 -10.27
CA LEU A 123 -5.07 -1.02 -10.39
C LEU A 123 -3.76 -0.21 -10.24
N GLY A 124 -3.76 1.06 -10.62
CA GLY A 124 -2.63 1.99 -10.43
C GLY A 124 -2.66 3.15 -11.44
N ASP A 125 -2.17 4.33 -11.08
CA ASP A 125 -2.17 5.53 -11.96
C ASP A 125 -1.04 5.45 -13.01
N LEU A 126 -1.31 4.92 -14.20
CA LEU A 126 -0.27 4.70 -15.22
C LEU A 126 0.07 5.96 -16.02
N ASP A 127 -0.90 6.87 -16.18
CA ASP A 127 -0.76 8.08 -17.01
C ASP A 127 -0.56 9.40 -16.23
N GLY A 128 -0.66 9.37 -14.90
CA GLY A 128 -0.35 10.46 -13.98
C GLY A 128 -1.43 11.52 -13.88
N ASP A 129 -2.69 11.14 -14.08
CA ASP A 129 -3.83 12.06 -13.94
C ASP A 129 -4.46 12.05 -12.55
N GLY A 130 -3.96 11.22 -11.64
CA GLY A 130 -4.41 11.07 -10.26
C GLY A 130 -5.55 10.08 -10.06
N HIS A 131 -5.83 9.21 -11.04
CA HIS A 131 -6.80 8.12 -10.89
C HIS A 131 -6.15 6.78 -11.21
N ASP A 132 -6.55 5.73 -10.48
CA ASP A 132 -6.05 4.38 -10.75
C ASP A 132 -6.72 3.75 -11.99
N ASP A 133 -5.88 3.29 -12.92
CA ASP A 133 -6.28 2.65 -14.17
C ASP A 133 -6.48 1.13 -14.02
N PRO A 134 -7.53 0.54 -14.64
CA PRO A 134 -7.68 -0.89 -14.76
C PRO A 134 -6.53 -1.52 -15.56
N CYS A 135 -5.73 -2.34 -14.89
CA CYS A 135 -4.63 -3.08 -15.49
C CYS A 135 -4.83 -4.59 -15.37
N VAL A 136 -4.26 -5.34 -16.31
CA VAL A 136 -4.12 -6.78 -16.22
C VAL A 136 -2.72 -7.21 -16.65
N TYR A 137 -2.12 -8.11 -15.87
CA TYR A 137 -0.97 -8.89 -16.34
C TYR A 137 -1.46 -10.20 -16.93
N ARG A 138 -0.99 -10.53 -18.15
CA ARG A 138 -1.40 -11.72 -18.90
C ARG A 138 -0.26 -12.74 -18.94
N PRO A 139 -0.26 -13.79 -18.09
CA PRO A 139 0.87 -14.71 -17.97
C PRO A 139 1.18 -15.49 -19.25
N SER A 140 0.19 -15.69 -20.12
CA SER A 140 0.34 -16.39 -21.41
C SER A 140 1.17 -15.64 -22.45
N VAL A 141 1.35 -14.32 -22.29
CA VAL A 141 2.16 -13.47 -23.19
C VAL A 141 3.16 -12.57 -22.46
N LEU A 142 3.27 -12.67 -21.13
CA LEU A 142 4.22 -11.91 -20.29
C LEU A 142 4.16 -10.40 -20.54
N ARG A 143 2.96 -9.83 -20.43
CA ARG A 143 2.69 -8.41 -20.64
C ARG A 143 1.67 -7.87 -19.64
N PHE A 144 1.89 -6.62 -19.26
CA PHE A 144 0.87 -5.75 -18.70
C PHE A 144 0.05 -5.16 -19.86
N PHE A 145 -1.25 -5.03 -19.66
CA PHE A 145 -2.20 -4.31 -20.50
C PHE A 145 -2.98 -3.38 -19.56
N CYS A 146 -3.09 -2.09 -19.87
CA CYS A 146 -3.81 -1.12 -19.05
C CYS A 146 -4.75 -0.25 -19.90
N ASP A 147 -5.97 -0.08 -19.42
CA ASP A 147 -7.04 0.79 -19.97
C ASP A 147 -6.93 2.15 -19.28
N THR A 148 -5.96 2.98 -19.70
CA THR A 148 -5.74 4.28 -19.05
C THR A 148 -6.81 5.30 -19.42
N ALA A 149 -7.66 4.98 -20.40
CA ALA A 149 -8.84 5.76 -20.70
C ALA A 149 -10.07 5.32 -19.88
N ARG A 150 -9.93 4.33 -18.97
CA ARG A 150 -10.93 3.84 -18.00
C ARG A 150 -12.31 3.55 -18.61
N ASN A 151 -12.36 3.14 -19.88
CA ASN A 151 -13.62 2.99 -20.65
C ASN A 151 -13.91 1.55 -21.13
N GLY A 152 -12.95 0.64 -20.97
CA GLY A 152 -13.03 -0.77 -21.30
C GLY A 152 -12.79 -1.08 -22.78
N GLY A 153 -12.35 -2.31 -23.06
CA GLY A 153 -12.03 -2.79 -24.41
C GLY A 153 -10.54 -3.02 -24.63
N ASP A 154 -9.96 -2.32 -25.61
CA ASP A 154 -8.54 -2.42 -25.96
C ASP A 154 -7.70 -1.58 -24.99
N ALA A 155 -6.45 -1.98 -24.75
CA ALA A 155 -5.53 -1.29 -23.85
C ALA A 155 -4.78 -0.15 -24.55
N GLU A 156 -4.77 1.06 -23.97
CA GLU A 156 -3.90 2.16 -24.40
C GLU A 156 -2.41 1.84 -24.16
N LEU A 157 -2.10 1.17 -23.05
CA LEU A 157 -0.74 0.86 -22.63
C LEU A 157 -0.50 -0.65 -22.60
N ILE A 158 0.56 -1.11 -23.27
CA ILE A 158 0.95 -2.53 -23.34
C ILE A 158 2.46 -2.65 -23.13
N ILE A 159 2.87 -3.21 -22.00
CA ILE A 159 4.29 -3.28 -21.59
C ILE A 159 4.72 -4.75 -21.49
N ALA A 160 5.81 -5.11 -22.17
CA ALA A 160 6.36 -6.47 -22.17
C ALA A 160 7.44 -6.61 -21.11
N PHE A 161 7.05 -7.06 -19.93
CA PHE A 161 7.91 -7.12 -18.75
C PHE A 161 7.62 -8.36 -17.90
N GLY A 162 8.67 -8.89 -17.24
CA GLY A 162 8.59 -10.10 -16.42
C GLY A 162 8.76 -11.44 -17.19
N ILE A 163 8.79 -12.53 -16.43
CA ILE A 163 8.92 -13.92 -16.92
C ILE A 163 7.86 -14.84 -16.31
N ALA A 164 7.85 -16.10 -16.71
CA ALA A 164 6.92 -17.09 -16.17
C ALA A 164 7.09 -17.30 -14.65
N ASN A 165 5.96 -17.30 -13.93
CA ASN A 165 5.85 -17.39 -12.46
C ASN A 165 6.35 -16.17 -11.68
N ASP A 166 6.60 -15.06 -12.35
CA ASP A 166 6.67 -13.76 -11.70
C ASP A 166 5.28 -13.33 -11.21
N ILE A 167 5.23 -12.63 -10.07
CA ILE A 167 4.03 -12.00 -9.52
C ILE A 167 4.04 -10.53 -9.95
N PRO A 168 3.04 -10.05 -10.71
CA PRO A 168 2.96 -8.67 -11.14
C PRO A 168 2.55 -7.73 -9.99
N LEU A 169 3.05 -6.50 -10.03
CA LEU A 169 2.68 -5.38 -9.16
C LEU A 169 2.70 -4.07 -9.98
N LEU A 170 2.09 -3.03 -9.42
CA LEU A 170 2.20 -1.63 -9.86
C LEU A 170 2.57 -0.75 -8.66
N GLY A 171 3.08 0.45 -8.91
CA GLY A 171 3.32 1.47 -7.88
C GLY A 171 4.39 2.50 -8.27
N ASP A 172 4.25 3.75 -7.84
CA ASP A 172 5.24 4.82 -8.03
C ASP A 172 6.52 4.56 -7.21
N LEU A 173 7.60 4.15 -7.89
CA LEU A 173 8.92 3.91 -7.28
C LEU A 173 9.89 5.06 -7.50
N ASN A 174 9.64 5.89 -8.52
CA ASN A 174 10.57 6.95 -8.93
C ASN A 174 10.18 8.34 -8.35
N GLY A 175 8.94 8.52 -7.95
CA GLY A 175 8.35 9.74 -7.39
C GLY A 175 7.79 10.72 -8.42
N ASP A 176 7.53 10.30 -9.67
CA ASP A 176 6.93 11.16 -10.72
C ASP A 176 5.40 11.24 -10.63
N GLY A 177 4.77 10.52 -9.71
CA GLY A 177 3.31 10.46 -9.55
C GLY A 177 2.65 9.55 -10.57
N ARG A 178 3.36 8.51 -11.03
CA ARG A 178 2.83 7.47 -11.90
C ARG A 178 3.34 6.11 -11.46
N ASP A 179 2.55 5.08 -11.68
CA ASP A 179 2.87 3.73 -11.28
C ASP A 179 3.78 3.01 -12.29
N GLU A 180 4.77 2.29 -11.77
CA GLU A 180 5.69 1.45 -12.52
C GLU A 180 5.26 -0.01 -12.57
N PRO A 181 5.32 -0.68 -13.73
CA PRO A 181 5.26 -2.13 -13.83
C PRO A 181 6.42 -2.79 -13.07
N CYS A 182 6.05 -3.54 -12.04
CA CYS A 182 6.98 -4.30 -11.23
C CYS A 182 6.62 -5.79 -11.25
N VAL A 183 7.62 -6.63 -11.03
CA VAL A 183 7.42 -8.05 -10.77
C VAL A 183 8.26 -8.52 -9.60
N TYR A 184 7.66 -9.31 -8.70
CA TYR A 184 8.42 -10.09 -7.73
C TYR A 184 8.67 -11.49 -8.28
N ARG A 185 9.91 -11.96 -8.17
CA ARG A 185 10.37 -13.26 -8.68
C ARG A 185 10.74 -14.19 -7.51
N PRO A 186 9.84 -15.08 -7.06
CA PRO A 186 10.06 -15.92 -5.88
C PRO A 186 11.31 -16.81 -5.97
N SER A 187 11.69 -17.24 -7.17
CA SER A 187 12.87 -18.10 -7.40
C SER A 187 14.20 -17.44 -7.06
N VAL A 188 14.26 -16.10 -6.98
CA VAL A 188 15.46 -15.35 -6.59
C VAL A 188 15.24 -14.35 -5.44
N GLN A 189 14.01 -14.26 -4.90
CA GLN A 189 13.61 -13.33 -3.83
C GLN A 189 13.99 -11.87 -4.14
N ARG A 190 13.52 -11.38 -5.29
CA ARG A 190 13.77 -10.01 -5.77
C ARG A 190 12.56 -9.41 -6.45
N PHE A 191 12.40 -8.12 -6.27
CA PHE A 191 11.63 -7.26 -7.16
C PHE A 191 12.49 -6.85 -8.36
N PHE A 192 11.85 -6.75 -9.51
CA PHE A 192 12.37 -6.20 -10.76
C PHE A 192 11.33 -5.18 -11.21
N CYS A 193 11.72 -3.95 -11.53
CA CYS A 193 10.82 -2.88 -11.94
C CYS A 193 11.33 -2.18 -13.19
N ASP A 194 10.39 -1.88 -14.08
CA ASP A 194 10.56 -1.13 -15.32
C ASP A 194 10.17 0.33 -15.05
N THR A 195 11.16 1.19 -14.78
CA THR A 195 10.94 2.59 -14.43
C THR A 195 10.82 3.50 -15.64
N ALA A 196 11.37 3.08 -16.78
CA ALA A 196 11.19 3.72 -18.08
C ALA A 196 9.80 3.44 -18.69
N ARG A 197 9.13 2.35 -18.28
CA ARG A 197 7.84 1.86 -18.82
C ARG A 197 7.91 1.49 -20.30
N ASP A 198 9.09 1.10 -20.79
CA ASP A 198 9.33 0.69 -22.18
C ASP A 198 9.53 -0.83 -22.36
N GLY A 199 9.57 -1.58 -21.26
CA GLY A 199 9.65 -3.03 -21.22
C GLY A 199 11.05 -3.61 -21.43
N GLY A 200 11.15 -4.94 -21.34
CA GLY A 200 12.42 -5.66 -21.49
C GLY A 200 13.15 -5.90 -20.16
N ASP A 201 14.37 -5.37 -20.03
CA ASP A 201 15.20 -5.54 -18.83
C ASP A 201 14.81 -4.51 -17.76
N ALA A 202 14.93 -4.89 -16.48
CA ALA A 202 14.55 -4.03 -15.37
C ALA A 202 15.61 -2.95 -15.08
N ASP A 203 15.19 -1.68 -14.97
CA ASP A 203 16.02 -0.58 -14.48
C ASP A 203 16.41 -0.77 -13.01
N LEU A 204 15.45 -1.25 -12.22
CA LEU A 204 15.55 -1.33 -10.76
C LEU A 204 15.35 -2.78 -10.30
N VAL A 205 16.31 -3.27 -9.51
CA VAL A 205 16.30 -4.63 -8.96
C VAL A 205 16.57 -4.58 -7.46
N ILE A 206 15.61 -5.02 -6.66
CA ILE A 206 15.63 -4.92 -5.19
C ILE A 206 15.60 -6.34 -4.60
N ALA A 207 16.59 -6.70 -3.78
CA ALA A 207 16.60 -7.95 -3.04
C ALA A 207 15.93 -7.76 -1.67
N PHE A 208 14.69 -8.23 -1.54
CA PHE A 208 13.88 -8.08 -0.34
C PHE A 208 12.82 -9.19 -0.25
N GLY A 209 12.36 -9.48 0.97
CA GLY A 209 11.45 -10.59 1.26
C GLY A 209 12.14 -11.95 1.40
N ILE A 210 11.40 -12.93 1.90
CA ILE A 210 11.79 -14.34 2.02
C ILE A 210 10.75 -15.27 1.37
N ALA A 211 11.07 -16.57 1.29
CA ALA A 211 10.14 -17.57 0.77
C ALA A 211 8.89 -17.69 1.65
N GLY A 212 7.72 -17.42 1.06
CA GLY A 212 6.42 -17.42 1.74
C GLY A 212 5.82 -16.03 1.97
N ASP A 213 6.62 -14.96 1.80
CA ASP A 213 6.11 -13.59 1.83
C ASP A 213 5.21 -13.31 0.62
N VAL A 214 4.17 -12.50 0.84
CA VAL A 214 3.40 -11.89 -0.25
C VAL A 214 4.10 -10.57 -0.61
N PRO A 215 4.57 -10.39 -1.85
CA PRO A 215 5.13 -9.13 -2.29
C PRO A 215 4.04 -8.05 -2.35
N LEU A 216 4.38 -6.86 -1.88
CA LEU A 216 3.55 -5.66 -1.96
C LEU A 216 4.46 -4.50 -2.38
N ILE A 217 3.92 -3.61 -3.20
CA ILE A 217 4.47 -2.28 -3.51
C ILE A 217 3.37 -1.28 -3.14
N GLY A 218 3.76 -0.04 -2.90
CA GLY A 218 2.89 1.03 -2.37
C GLY A 218 3.70 1.96 -1.47
N SER A 219 3.31 3.23 -1.41
CA SER A 219 4.13 4.24 -0.74
C SER A 219 4.02 4.14 0.79
N VAL A 220 5.05 3.71 1.52
CA VAL A 220 5.03 3.70 3.01
C VAL A 220 4.78 5.08 3.67
N ALA A 221 4.85 6.17 2.92
CA ALA A 221 4.48 7.52 3.36
C ALA A 221 3.08 7.97 2.88
N ARG A 222 2.42 7.16 2.03
CA ARG A 222 1.02 7.25 1.57
C ARG A 222 0.50 5.84 1.24
N GLN A 223 0.07 5.03 2.22
CA GLN A 223 0.29 3.57 2.10
C GLN A 223 -0.93 2.67 1.81
N PHE A 224 -1.14 2.35 0.53
CA PHE A 224 -1.38 1.04 -0.10
C PHE A 224 -2.20 1.04 -1.42
N GLY A 225 -1.91 1.95 -2.35
CA GLY A 225 -2.15 1.66 -3.78
C GLY A 225 -1.64 0.26 -4.16
N VAL A 226 -2.52 -0.55 -4.77
CA VAL A 226 -2.27 -1.87 -5.39
C VAL A 226 -2.07 -3.09 -4.46
N TYR A 227 -3.18 -3.69 -4.00
CA TYR A 227 -3.22 -5.08 -3.54
C TYR A 227 -3.44 -6.05 -4.71
N VAL A 228 -2.47 -6.94 -4.99
CA VAL A 228 -2.66 -8.08 -5.90
C VAL A 228 -2.96 -9.35 -5.10
N PRO A 229 -4.18 -9.91 -5.18
CA PRO A 229 -4.48 -11.17 -4.49
C PRO A 229 -3.81 -12.32 -5.23
N ILE A 230 -2.71 -12.84 -4.66
CA ILE A 230 -2.18 -14.13 -5.09
C ILE A 230 -3.19 -15.20 -4.68
N VAL A 231 -4.05 -15.59 -5.62
CA VAL A 231 -4.87 -16.80 -5.49
C VAL A 231 -3.96 -18.01 -5.68
N THR A 232 -3.27 -18.41 -4.60
CA THR A 232 -2.70 -19.76 -4.53
C THR A 232 -3.86 -20.77 -4.51
N ARG A 233 -4.00 -21.54 -5.59
CA ARG A 233 -4.83 -22.75 -5.60
C ARG A 233 -4.14 -23.89 -4.84
#